data_AF-A0A653CR82-F1
#
_entry.id   AF-A0A653CR82-F1
#
_cell.length_a   1.000
_cell.length_b   1.000
_cell.length_c   1.000
_cell.angle_alpha   90.00
_cell.angle_beta   90.00
_cell.angle_gamma   90.00
#
_symmetry.space_group_name_H-M   'P 1'
#
loop_
_entity.id
_entity.type
_entity.pdbx_description
1 polymer ?
#
loop_
_entity_poly.entity_id
_entity_poly.type
_entity_poly.pdbx_seq_one_letter_code
_entity_poly.pdbx_strand_id
1 'polypeptide(L)'
;VGQPYIISSLRLLLWDCDDRSYSYYIESSTNVWEWEMVVDKTREDCKSWQVIRFPPRPVVFIRIVGTHNTANEVFHCVHFECPSMEDIKDQPSTSVGTSKSAKRSRELAGSEPDTTTIQQPTETATEAEEINNADNVETVDE
;
A
#
# COMPACT_ATOMS: atom_id res chain seq x y z
N VAL A 1 -9.52 6.63 -10.31
CA VAL A 1 -9.02 5.24 -10.18
C VAL A 1 -7.51 5.30 -9.99
N GLY A 2 -6.97 4.57 -9.01
CA GLY A 2 -5.59 4.69 -8.54
C GLY A 2 -4.55 4.37 -9.63
N GLN A 3 -3.48 5.15 -9.69
CA GLN A 3 -2.34 4.88 -10.56
C GLN A 3 -1.58 3.64 -10.06
N PRO A 4 -1.20 2.70 -10.94
CA PRO A 4 -0.36 1.56 -10.54
C PRO A 4 0.96 2.03 -9.95
N TYR A 5 1.36 1.42 -8.84
CA TYR A 5 2.66 1.66 -8.21
C TYR A 5 3.53 0.41 -8.32
N ILE A 6 4.82 0.58 -8.62
CA ILE A 6 5.78 -0.54 -8.62
C ILE A 6 6.20 -0.82 -7.18
N ILE A 7 5.85 -2.00 -6.68
CA ILE A 7 6.21 -2.45 -5.33
C ILE A 7 6.97 -3.77 -5.42
N SER A 8 7.92 -3.96 -4.50
CA SER A 8 8.71 -5.19 -4.36
C SER A 8 8.73 -5.71 -2.92
N SER A 9 8.05 -5.01 -2.02
CA SER A 9 7.95 -5.39 -0.62
C SER A 9 6.70 -4.84 0.03
N LEU A 10 6.30 -5.49 1.10
CA LEU A 10 5.26 -5.05 2.01
C LEU A 10 5.56 -5.64 3.39
N ARG A 11 4.96 -5.10 4.44
CA ARG A 11 4.92 -5.78 5.73
C ARG A 11 3.55 -5.67 6.38
N LEU A 12 3.21 -6.68 7.16
CA LEU A 12 2.02 -6.66 8.00
C LEU A 12 2.34 -7.07 9.42
N LEU A 13 1.61 -6.52 10.37
CA LEU A 13 1.63 -6.97 11.76
C LEU A 13 0.40 -7.84 11.99
N LEU A 14 0.62 -9.11 12.28
CA LEU A 14 -0.41 -10.00 12.81
C LEU A 14 -0.54 -9.78 14.32
N TRP A 15 -1.75 -9.88 14.85
CA TRP A 15 -1.98 -9.77 16.29
C TRP A 15 -1.09 -10.74 17.07
N ASP A 16 -0.36 -10.22 18.05
CA ASP A 16 0.67 -10.96 18.80
C ASP A 16 0.62 -10.73 20.31
N CYS A 17 -0.49 -10.23 20.86
CA CYS A 17 -0.66 -10.11 22.31
C CYS A 17 -0.97 -11.46 23.01
N ASP A 18 -1.07 -12.56 22.26
CA ASP A 18 -1.16 -13.92 22.79
C ASP A 18 -0.48 -14.93 21.85
N ASP A 19 -0.60 -16.23 22.12
CA ASP A 19 0.15 -17.28 21.43
C ASP A 19 -0.54 -17.81 20.14
N ARG A 20 -1.51 -17.08 19.57
CA ARG A 20 -2.13 -17.52 18.31
C ARG A 20 -1.18 -17.38 17.11
N SER A 21 -1.30 -18.28 16.13
CA SER A 21 -0.67 -18.14 14.79
C SER A 21 -1.72 -18.03 13.71
N TYR A 22 -1.29 -17.50 12.56
CA TYR A 22 -2.11 -17.32 11.39
C TYR A 22 -1.48 -17.96 10.17
N SER A 23 -2.31 -18.45 9.27
CA SER A 23 -1.93 -18.79 7.90
C SER A 23 -2.74 -17.93 6.94
N TYR A 24 -2.13 -17.49 5.85
CA TYR A 24 -2.74 -16.56 4.91
C TYR A 24 -2.10 -16.65 3.53
N TYR A 25 -2.68 -15.98 2.54
CA TYR A 25 -2.02 -15.68 1.28
C TYR A 25 -2.29 -14.22 0.88
N ILE A 26 -1.43 -13.68 0.01
CA ILE A 26 -1.56 -12.32 -0.51
C ILE A 26 -1.63 -12.37 -2.03
N GLU A 27 -2.59 -11.63 -2.59
CA GLU A 27 -2.75 -11.44 -4.02
C GLU A 27 -2.62 -9.95 -4.37
N SER A 28 -2.17 -9.69 -5.59
CA SER A 28 -2.14 -8.35 -6.17
C SER A 28 -2.92 -8.30 -7.47
N SER A 29 -3.51 -7.13 -7.77
CA SER A 29 -4.20 -6.88 -9.03
C SER A 29 -3.93 -5.45 -9.53
N THR A 30 -3.93 -5.28 -10.85
CA THR A 30 -3.94 -3.97 -11.51
C THR A 30 -5.34 -3.55 -11.94
N ASN A 31 -6.30 -4.48 -12.00
CA ASN A 31 -7.60 -4.28 -12.64
C ASN A 31 -8.81 -4.78 -11.82
N VAL A 32 -8.64 -5.27 -10.59
CA VAL A 32 -9.64 -5.85 -9.67
C VAL A 32 -10.30 -7.17 -10.11
N TRP A 33 -10.19 -7.55 -11.39
CA TRP A 33 -10.80 -8.77 -11.93
C TRP A 33 -9.82 -9.96 -11.93
N GLU A 34 -8.56 -9.69 -12.25
CA GLU A 34 -7.49 -10.68 -12.32
C GLU A 34 -6.58 -10.52 -11.11
N TRP A 35 -6.34 -11.63 -10.41
CA TRP A 35 -5.54 -11.66 -9.19
C TRP A 35 -4.36 -12.60 -9.36
N GLU A 36 -3.17 -12.12 -9.03
CA GLU A 36 -1.95 -12.91 -9.01
C GLU A 36 -1.49 -13.09 -7.57
N MET A 37 -1.21 -14.34 -7.19
CA MET A 37 -0.68 -14.65 -5.86
C MET A 37 0.77 -14.16 -5.74
N VAL A 38 1.00 -13.28 -4.76
CA VAL A 38 2.32 -12.72 -4.44
C VAL A 38 3.02 -13.58 -3.39
N VAL A 39 2.27 -14.09 -2.43
CA VAL A 39 2.77 -14.92 -1.32
C VAL A 39 1.74 -15.97 -0.94
N ASP A 40 2.21 -17.21 -0.74
CA ASP A 40 1.46 -18.30 -0.13
C ASP A 40 2.08 -18.67 1.23
N LYS A 41 1.35 -18.40 2.32
CA LYS A 41 1.66 -18.78 3.70
C LYS A 41 0.57 -19.67 4.28
N THR A 42 -0.19 -20.38 3.44
CA THR A 42 -1.33 -21.21 3.86
C THR A 42 -0.95 -22.42 4.70
N ARG A 43 0.34 -22.78 4.70
CA ARG A 43 0.90 -23.93 5.44
C ARG A 43 1.92 -23.52 6.50
N GLU A 44 1.97 -22.23 6.84
CA GLU A 44 2.91 -21.68 7.81
C GLU A 44 2.17 -21.09 9.01
N ASP A 45 2.78 -21.21 10.19
CA ASP A 45 2.33 -20.59 11.43
C ASP A 45 2.99 -19.22 11.60
N CYS A 46 2.36 -18.18 11.07
CA CYS A 46 2.89 -16.81 11.09
C CYS A 46 2.41 -16.06 12.35
N LYS A 47 3.28 -15.23 12.95
CA LYS A 47 3.01 -14.42 14.15
C LYS A 47 3.78 -13.11 14.13
N SER A 48 3.21 -12.05 14.71
CA SER A 48 3.84 -10.71 14.76
C SER A 48 4.13 -10.15 13.36
N TRP A 49 5.21 -9.39 13.20
CA TRP A 49 5.62 -8.78 11.94
C TRP A 49 6.01 -9.81 10.86
N GLN A 50 5.35 -9.71 9.72
CA GLN A 50 5.67 -10.45 8.50
C GLN A 50 6.24 -9.47 7.48
N VAL A 51 7.52 -9.63 7.16
CA VAL A 51 8.19 -8.84 6.11
C VAL A 51 8.23 -9.68 4.85
N ILE A 52 7.62 -9.16 3.79
CA ILE A 52 7.43 -9.89 2.54
C ILE A 52 8.16 -9.14 1.44
N ARG A 53 8.95 -9.90 0.67
CA ARG A 53 9.73 -9.42 -0.47
C ARG A 53 9.41 -10.27 -1.68
N PHE A 54 9.21 -9.63 -2.82
CA PHE A 54 8.86 -10.27 -4.09
C PHE A 54 9.42 -9.47 -5.27
N PRO A 55 9.51 -10.06 -6.47
CA PRO A 55 9.97 -9.34 -7.64
C PRO A 55 9.12 -8.06 -7.90
N PRO A 56 9.76 -6.91 -8.23
CA PRO A 56 9.05 -5.67 -8.48
C PRO A 56 7.91 -5.84 -9.50
N ARG A 57 6.71 -5.39 -9.15
CA ARG A 57 5.51 -5.54 -10.00
C ARG A 57 4.56 -4.35 -9.86
N PRO A 58 3.79 -4.02 -10.92
CA PRO A 58 2.76 -2.99 -10.85
C PRO A 58 1.55 -3.49 -10.05
N VAL A 59 1.13 -2.71 -9.06
CA VAL A 59 0.00 -3.04 -8.19
C VAL A 59 -0.90 -1.83 -8.03
N VAL A 60 -2.21 -2.07 -8.11
CA VAL A 60 -3.26 -1.10 -7.76
C VAL A 60 -4.05 -1.58 -6.56
N PHE A 61 -4.28 -2.89 -6.46
CA PHE A 61 -5.04 -3.52 -5.39
C PHE A 61 -4.23 -4.64 -4.74
N ILE A 62 -4.37 -4.75 -3.42
CA ILE A 62 -3.80 -5.84 -2.62
C ILE A 62 -4.95 -6.50 -1.89
N ARG A 63 -4.95 -7.83 -1.88
CA ARG A 63 -5.89 -8.65 -1.11
C ARG A 63 -5.09 -9.55 -0.18
N ILE A 64 -5.41 -9.50 1.10
CA ILE A 64 -4.86 -10.38 2.12
C ILE A 64 -5.98 -11.32 2.56
N VAL A 65 -5.76 -12.63 2.46
CA VAL A 65 -6.77 -13.63 2.81
C VAL A 65 -6.23 -14.51 3.91
N GLY A 66 -6.83 -14.40 5.10
CA GLY A 66 -6.57 -15.34 6.19
C GLY A 66 -7.23 -16.68 5.91
N THR A 67 -6.48 -17.76 6.07
CA THR A 67 -6.95 -19.14 5.84
C THR A 67 -7.01 -19.96 7.12
N HIS A 68 -6.21 -19.61 8.13
CA HIS A 68 -6.22 -20.27 9.43
C HIS A 68 -5.84 -19.31 10.55
N ASN A 69 -6.42 -19.53 11.73
CA ASN A 69 -6.01 -18.94 12.99
C ASN A 69 -6.17 -20.02 14.08
N THR A 70 -5.14 -20.23 14.90
CA THR A 70 -5.14 -21.31 15.91
C THR A 70 -6.09 -21.09 17.09
N ALA A 71 -6.59 -19.87 17.26
CA ALA A 71 -7.50 -19.50 18.35
C ALA A 71 -8.98 -19.43 17.94
N ASN A 72 -9.27 -19.00 16.70
CA ASN A 72 -10.63 -18.86 16.16
C ASN A 72 -10.61 -18.66 14.63
N GLU A 73 -11.73 -18.29 14.02
CA GLU A 73 -11.87 -18.12 12.57
C GLU A 73 -11.62 -16.68 12.06
N VAL A 74 -11.25 -15.74 12.94
CA VAL A 74 -11.07 -14.33 12.58
C VAL A 74 -9.61 -14.03 12.23
N PHE A 75 -9.37 -13.39 11.09
CA PHE A 75 -8.03 -12.93 10.70
C PHE A 75 -7.77 -11.51 11.21
N HIS A 76 -6.75 -11.33 12.06
CA HIS A 76 -6.42 -10.02 12.66
C HIS A 76 -5.10 -9.46 12.11
N CYS A 77 -5.20 -8.61 11.08
CA CYS A 77 -4.12 -7.77 10.60
C CYS A 77 -4.18 -6.42 11.32
N VAL A 78 -3.20 -6.14 12.19
CA VAL A 78 -3.14 -4.94 13.03
C VAL A 78 -2.51 -3.76 12.29
N HIS A 79 -1.56 -4.05 11.41
CA HIS A 79 -0.88 -3.04 10.62
C HIS A 79 -0.57 -3.60 9.24
N PHE A 80 -0.60 -2.72 8.23
CA PHE A 80 -0.18 -3.04 6.88
C PHE A 80 0.50 -1.82 6.27
N GLU A 81 1.64 -2.03 5.65
CA GLU A 81 2.31 -0.99 4.86
C GLU A 81 2.94 -1.58 3.60
N CYS A 82 3.04 -0.72 2.59
CA CYS A 82 3.66 -1.03 1.32
C CYS A 82 4.11 0.27 0.65
N PRO A 83 5.38 0.40 0.21
CA PRO A 83 6.47 -0.57 0.39
C PRO A 83 6.83 -0.81 1.87
N SER A 84 7.57 -1.87 2.17
CA SER A 84 8.12 -2.08 3.53
C SER A 84 9.15 -1.00 3.85
N MET A 85 9.03 -0.32 4.99
CA MET A 85 9.97 0.71 5.44
C MET A 85 11.38 0.16 5.70
N GLU A 86 11.52 -1.16 5.85
CA GLU A 86 12.82 -1.81 6.00
C GLU A 86 13.70 -1.67 4.76
N ASP A 87 13.10 -1.51 3.57
CA ASP A 87 13.82 -1.32 2.31
C ASP A 87 14.38 0.09 2.10
N ILE A 88 13.82 1.08 2.81
CA ILE A 88 14.21 2.48 2.63
C ILE A 88 15.61 2.72 3.22
N LYS A 89 16.10 1.85 4.12
CA LYS A 89 17.42 1.99 4.76
C LYS A 89 18.59 1.50 3.91
N ASP A 90 18.35 0.62 2.94
CA ASP A 90 19.40 0.00 2.11
C ASP A 90 19.60 0.69 0.76
N GLN A 91 18.86 1.77 0.48
CA GLN A 91 19.15 2.62 -0.67
C GLN A 91 20.39 3.48 -0.36
N PRO A 92 21.53 3.31 -1.06
CA PRO A 92 22.61 4.27 -0.95
C PRO A 92 22.06 5.61 -1.38
N SER A 93 22.10 6.59 -0.48
CA SER A 93 21.85 7.99 -0.84
C SER A 93 22.70 8.31 -2.06
N THR A 94 22.08 8.46 -3.23
CA THR A 94 22.76 9.02 -4.39
C THR A 94 23.08 10.46 -4.03
N SER A 95 24.25 10.65 -3.41
CA SER A 95 24.85 11.94 -3.15
C SER A 95 24.93 12.67 -4.48
N VAL A 96 24.14 13.73 -4.62
CA VAL A 96 24.25 14.69 -5.72
C VAL A 96 25.69 15.18 -5.74
N GLY A 97 26.47 14.67 -6.69
CA GLY A 97 27.87 15.01 -6.86
C GLY A 97 28.03 16.49 -7.17
N THR A 98 28.43 17.26 -6.16
CA THR A 98 28.96 18.61 -6.36
C THR A 98 30.42 18.49 -6.78
N SER A 99 30.70 18.62 -8.08
CA SER A 99 32.07 18.90 -8.54
C SER A 99 32.08 20.00 -9.60
N LYS A 100 32.45 21.17 -9.09
CA LYS A 100 33.02 22.38 -9.70
C LYS A 100 33.44 22.24 -11.18
N SER A 101 32.82 23.05 -12.04
CA SER A 101 33.39 23.42 -13.34
C SER A 101 33.87 24.88 -13.31
N ALA A 102 35.12 25.08 -13.74
CA ALA A 102 35.79 26.37 -13.77
C ALA A 102 35.32 27.23 -14.97
N LYS A 103 35.37 28.55 -14.74
CA LYS A 103 34.95 29.69 -15.57
C LYS A 103 35.40 29.65 -17.05
N ARG A 104 34.53 30.07 -17.97
CA ARG A 104 34.83 31.07 -19.03
C ARG A 104 33.57 31.67 -19.70
N SER A 105 33.41 32.97 -19.47
CA SER A 105 32.86 34.10 -20.25
C SER A 105 32.10 33.97 -21.59
N ARG A 106 31.00 34.76 -21.65
CA ARG A 106 30.47 35.71 -22.69
C ARG A 106 29.23 35.35 -23.53
N GLU A 107 28.18 36.19 -23.34
CA GLU A 107 27.23 36.84 -24.30
C GLU A 107 26.44 35.98 -25.31
N LEU A 108 25.17 36.20 -25.73
CA LEU A 108 24.10 37.20 -25.50
C LEU A 108 22.79 36.60 -26.10
N ALA A 109 21.62 37.09 -25.65
CA ALA A 109 20.30 37.15 -26.33
C ALA A 109 19.29 35.97 -26.23
N GLY A 110 18.08 36.29 -25.72
CA GLY A 110 16.82 35.93 -26.39
C GLY A 110 15.75 35.16 -25.58
N SER A 111 14.61 35.84 -25.34
CA SER A 111 13.22 35.36 -25.11
C SER A 111 12.78 34.72 -23.78
N GLU A 112 11.85 35.40 -23.10
CA GLU A 112 10.93 34.94 -22.03
C GLU A 112 9.75 34.09 -22.61
N PRO A 113 8.69 33.74 -21.84
CA PRO A 113 8.59 33.18 -20.47
C PRO A 113 7.77 31.85 -20.48
N ASP A 114 7.81 31.03 -19.42
CA ASP A 114 6.54 30.48 -18.89
C ASP A 114 6.65 29.95 -17.44
N THR A 115 5.56 30.20 -16.74
CA THR A 115 5.23 29.81 -15.36
C THR A 115 4.80 28.35 -15.33
N THR A 116 5.06 27.61 -14.24
CA THR A 116 4.03 26.89 -13.45
C THR A 116 4.68 26.00 -12.37
N THR A 117 4.49 26.44 -11.13
CA THR A 117 4.67 25.68 -9.89
C THR A 117 3.66 24.53 -9.84
N ILE A 118 4.12 23.27 -9.74
CA ILE A 118 3.24 22.16 -9.37
C ILE A 118 3.29 21.97 -7.86
N GLN A 119 2.22 22.44 -7.20
CA GLN A 119 1.90 22.13 -5.81
C GLN A 119 1.25 20.74 -5.75
N GLN A 120 1.66 19.91 -4.78
CA GLN A 120 0.97 18.66 -4.43
C GLN A 120 -0.44 18.96 -3.91
N PRO A 121 -1.49 18.25 -4.34
CA PRO A 121 -2.76 18.25 -3.62
C PRO A 121 -2.69 17.30 -2.40
N THR A 122 -2.97 17.84 -1.23
CA THR A 122 -3.37 17.09 -0.04
C THR A 122 -4.82 16.62 -0.23
N GLU A 123 -5.05 15.32 -0.33
CA GLU A 123 -6.41 14.77 -0.31
C GLU A 123 -6.74 14.21 1.09
N THR A 124 -7.65 14.91 1.76
CA THR A 124 -8.33 14.50 2.99
C THR A 124 -9.31 13.39 2.65
N ALA A 125 -9.23 12.26 3.35
CA ALA A 125 -10.18 11.16 3.21
C ALA A 125 -11.55 11.54 3.78
N THR A 126 -12.60 11.43 2.96
CA THR A 126 -13.99 11.54 3.42
C THR A 126 -14.52 10.14 3.73
N GLU A 127 -14.97 9.97 4.97
CA GLU A 127 -15.62 8.78 5.53
C GLU A 127 -16.94 8.49 4.80
N ALA A 128 -17.27 7.22 4.60
CA ALA A 128 -18.52 6.79 3.95
C ALA A 128 -19.67 6.83 4.97
N GLU A 129 -20.76 7.54 4.65
CA GLU A 129 -21.98 7.56 5.46
C GLU A 129 -22.74 6.22 5.38
N GLU A 130 -23.10 5.71 6.55
CA GLU A 130 -23.90 4.51 6.79
C GLU A 130 -25.38 4.82 6.56
N ILE A 131 -26.01 4.16 5.57
CA ILE A 131 -27.44 4.31 5.30
C ILE A 131 -28.20 3.37 6.24
N ASN A 132 -28.73 3.92 7.33
CA ASN A 132 -29.72 3.26 8.19
C ASN A 132 -31.06 3.18 7.46
N ASN A 133 -31.45 1.99 7.01
CA ASN A 133 -32.84 1.74 6.62
C ASN A 133 -33.65 1.41 7.89
N ALA A 134 -34.25 2.44 8.46
CA ALA A 134 -35.27 2.34 9.50
C ALA A 134 -36.57 1.76 8.94
N ASP A 135 -37.21 0.96 9.79
CA ASP A 135 -38.51 0.31 9.64
C ASP A 135 -39.60 1.23 9.08
N ASN A 136 -40.35 0.75 8.08
CA ASN A 136 -41.70 1.24 7.82
C ASN A 136 -42.71 0.15 8.20
N VAL A 137 -43.38 0.37 9.33
CA VAL A 137 -44.57 -0.36 9.73
C VAL A 137 -45.71 0.09 8.81
N GLU A 138 -46.34 -0.84 8.09
CA GLU A 138 -47.68 -0.65 7.57
C GLU A 138 -48.55 -1.83 8.03
N THR A 139 -49.45 -1.49 8.95
CA THR A 139 -50.63 -2.25 9.37
C THR A 139 -51.57 -2.47 8.18
N VAL A 140 -52.04 -3.70 7.99
CA VAL A 140 -53.28 -3.97 7.25
C VAL A 140 -54.08 -5.01 8.03
N ASP A 141 -55.21 -4.57 8.57
CA ASP A 141 -56.24 -5.36 9.23
C ASP A 141 -56.94 -6.32 8.24
N GLU A 142 -57.25 -7.54 8.70
CA GLU A 142 -58.41 -8.33 8.25
C GLU A 142 -58.95 -9.19 9.41
#